data_AF-A0A244CRH2-F1
#
_entry.id   AF-A0A244CRH2-F1
#
_cell.length_a   1.000
_cell.length_b   1.000
_cell.length_c   1.000
_cell.angle_alpha   90.00
_cell.angle_beta   90.00
_cell.angle_gamma   90.00
#
_symmetry.space_group_name_H-M   'P 1'
#
loop_
_entity.id
_entity.type
_entity.pdbx_description
1 polymer ?
#
loop_
_entity_poly.entity_id
_entity_poly.type
_entity_poly.pdbx_seq_one_letter_code
_entity_poly.pdbx_strand_id
1 'polypeptide(L)'
;MAVSTPQPAQKNGGLFNRFLATVEYLGNMLPHPITLFAMFCVAIIVFSGIADWFGLSAIDPRPEGAKGRDPDGVIEVVSLLSAEGLQKIVTGLVTNFTGFAPLGTVLVALLGVSVAEHSGLLSAAMRGMVMGASKRLVTFMVVFAAILSNTASELGYVVLIPLAAMIFHSLGRHPLAGLAAAFAGVSGGYSANLLLGTIDPLLAGITTPAAQMIDPTYQVSPEANWYFMMISTFLIAILGTLVTEKIVEPRLGKYNENEASEPLETNIEHLSPLEKKGLISAGIALLFMVILLAWTVVPDDGILLNPETGLMKGSPFLKGIVVFIFITFGIPGFVYGKVVGTMKNDVDVINAMSKSMSSMGMYIVLVFFAAQFVAFFKWTNLGTILAINGAAMLQALNLTGPEVFVLFIFMCALVNLTLGSSSAQWAVTAPIFVPMLMLIGYAPETIQAAYRIGDSVTNLITPMMSYFGLILAVATKYKKDMGIGTLVATMLPYSIVFFFGWVLLFYIWVFAAGLPVGPNSPIYYQP
;
A
#
# COMPACT_ATOMS: atom_id res chain seq x y z
N MET A 1 -33.57 -17.61 -42.02
CA MET A 1 -33.20 -16.84 -40.82
C MET A 1 -33.78 -17.54 -39.61
N ALA A 2 -32.97 -18.29 -38.88
CA ALA A 2 -33.35 -18.86 -37.59
C ALA A 2 -32.52 -18.12 -36.54
N VAL A 3 -33.21 -17.32 -35.72
CA VAL A 3 -32.63 -16.61 -34.59
C VAL A 3 -32.28 -17.65 -33.54
N SER A 4 -30.99 -17.94 -33.38
CA SER A 4 -30.48 -18.74 -32.27
C SER A 4 -30.59 -17.92 -30.99
N THR A 5 -31.60 -18.21 -30.19
CA THR A 5 -31.67 -17.79 -28.78
C THR A 5 -30.43 -18.26 -28.03
N PRO A 6 -29.74 -17.40 -27.24
CA PRO A 6 -28.66 -17.85 -26.38
C PRO A 6 -29.25 -18.79 -25.32
N GLN A 7 -28.73 -20.02 -25.23
CA GLN A 7 -29.01 -20.88 -24.09
C GLN A 7 -28.47 -20.20 -22.82
N PRO A 8 -29.24 -20.16 -21.71
CA PRO A 8 -28.70 -19.72 -20.44
C PRO A 8 -27.62 -20.70 -20.00
N ALA A 9 -26.40 -20.18 -19.82
CA ALA A 9 -25.29 -20.95 -19.26
C ALA A 9 -25.71 -21.59 -17.93
N GLN A 10 -25.57 -22.91 -17.87
CA GLN A 10 -25.92 -23.74 -16.74
C GLN A 10 -25.11 -23.29 -15.50
N LYS A 11 -25.78 -22.62 -14.55
CA LYS A 11 -25.22 -22.20 -13.26
C LYS A 11 -24.89 -23.43 -12.40
N ASN A 12 -23.75 -24.08 -12.64
CA ASN A 12 -23.16 -24.99 -11.66
C ASN A 12 -22.54 -24.16 -10.52
N GLY A 13 -23.38 -23.86 -9.52
CA GLY A 13 -23.05 -23.03 -8.37
C GLY A 13 -22.16 -23.75 -7.34
N GLY A 14 -20.88 -23.95 -7.68
CA GLY A 14 -19.87 -24.34 -6.70
C GLY A 14 -19.64 -23.24 -5.65
N LEU A 15 -19.11 -23.62 -4.47
CA LEU A 15 -18.76 -22.69 -3.38
C LEU A 15 -17.91 -21.50 -3.85
N PHE A 16 -17.04 -21.73 -4.84
CA PHE A 16 -16.19 -20.71 -5.45
C PHE A 16 -16.98 -19.66 -6.24
N ASN A 17 -17.95 -20.07 -7.06
CA ASN A 17 -18.82 -19.12 -7.78
C ASN A 17 -19.69 -18.32 -6.81
N ARG A 18 -20.11 -18.92 -5.68
CA ARG A 18 -20.80 -18.20 -4.60
C ARG A 18 -19.88 -17.21 -3.90
N PHE A 19 -18.63 -17.58 -3.63
CA PHE A 19 -17.61 -16.67 -3.08
C PHE A 19 -17.42 -15.46 -3.98
N LEU A 20 -17.15 -15.66 -5.29
CA LEU A 20 -16.98 -14.56 -6.23
C LEU A 20 -18.21 -13.66 -6.32
N ALA A 21 -19.42 -14.25 -6.43
CA ALA A 21 -20.65 -13.47 -6.45
C ALA A 21 -20.88 -12.69 -5.15
N THR A 22 -20.43 -13.22 -4.00
CA THR A 22 -20.52 -12.52 -2.71
C THR A 22 -19.54 -11.36 -2.66
N VAL A 23 -18.29 -11.55 -3.08
CA VAL A 23 -17.28 -10.49 -3.15
C VAL A 23 -17.72 -9.37 -4.09
N GLU A 24 -18.22 -9.73 -5.28
CA GLU A 24 -18.76 -8.78 -6.26
C GLU A 24 -19.98 -8.03 -5.70
N TYR A 25 -20.91 -8.74 -5.06
CA TYR A 25 -22.08 -8.12 -4.44
C TYR A 25 -21.68 -7.14 -3.33
N LEU A 26 -20.80 -7.53 -2.42
CA LEU A 26 -20.33 -6.67 -1.32
C LEU A 26 -19.53 -5.48 -1.82
N GLY A 27 -18.68 -5.66 -2.83
CA GLY A 27 -17.95 -4.57 -3.47
C GLY A 27 -18.88 -3.55 -4.14
N ASN A 28 -19.89 -4.02 -4.87
CA ASN A 28 -20.86 -3.16 -5.56
C ASN A 28 -21.86 -2.47 -4.61
N MET A 29 -22.04 -3.00 -3.39
CA MET A 29 -22.84 -2.33 -2.36
C MET A 29 -22.16 -1.07 -1.83
N LEU A 30 -20.83 -1.01 -1.84
CA LEU A 30 -20.09 0.15 -1.39
C LEU A 30 -20.04 1.18 -2.52
N PRO A 31 -20.43 2.44 -2.26
CA PRO A 31 -20.24 3.50 -3.24
C PRO A 31 -18.77 3.82 -3.39
N HIS A 32 -18.45 4.64 -4.40
CA HIS A 32 -17.10 5.13 -4.61
C HIS A 32 -16.48 5.65 -3.28
N PRO A 33 -15.20 5.34 -2.96
CA PRO A 33 -14.61 5.70 -1.67
C PRO A 33 -14.75 7.17 -1.27
N ILE A 34 -14.63 8.08 -2.24
CA ILE A 34 -14.90 9.52 -2.03
C ILE A 34 -16.31 9.76 -1.48
N THR A 35 -17.34 9.17 -2.11
CA THR A 35 -18.73 9.26 -1.66
C THR A 35 -18.91 8.61 -0.30
N LEU A 36 -18.23 7.49 -0.05
CA LEU A 36 -18.24 6.82 1.26
C LEU A 36 -17.75 7.77 2.36
N PHE A 37 -16.60 8.43 2.18
CA PHE A 37 -16.10 9.41 3.15
C PHE A 37 -17.01 10.64 3.30
N ALA A 38 -17.59 11.13 2.20
CA ALA A 38 -18.56 12.21 2.26
C ALA A 38 -19.80 11.82 3.10
N MET A 39 -20.31 10.60 2.90
CA MET A 39 -21.41 10.06 3.71
C MET A 39 -20.99 9.86 5.16
N PHE A 40 -19.76 9.40 5.44
CA PHE A 40 -19.27 9.29 6.81
C PHE A 40 -19.15 10.64 7.50
N CYS A 41 -18.75 11.70 6.80
CA CYS A 41 -18.74 13.05 7.36
C CYS A 41 -20.16 13.49 7.77
N VAL A 42 -21.14 13.31 6.88
CA VAL A 42 -22.55 13.64 7.17
C VAL A 42 -23.08 12.78 8.32
N ALA A 43 -22.78 11.48 8.31
CA ALA A 43 -23.20 10.55 9.34
C ALA A 43 -22.61 10.92 10.71
N ILE A 44 -21.33 11.30 10.80
CA ILE A 44 -20.72 11.77 12.05
C ILE A 44 -21.39 13.04 12.55
N ILE A 45 -21.68 14.00 11.68
CA ILE A 45 -22.37 15.23 12.08
C ILE A 45 -23.70 14.88 12.75
N VAL A 46 -24.53 14.06 12.08
CA VAL A 46 -25.84 13.66 12.60
C VAL A 46 -25.72 12.82 13.87
N PHE A 47 -24.86 11.80 13.85
CA PHE A 47 -24.68 10.87 14.96
C PHE A 47 -24.11 11.57 16.19
N SER A 48 -23.17 12.50 16.03
CA SER A 48 -22.63 13.28 17.15
C SER A 48 -23.71 14.08 17.88
N GLY A 49 -24.67 14.67 17.16
CA GLY A 49 -25.79 15.37 17.79
C GLY A 49 -26.75 14.43 18.52
N ILE A 50 -26.99 13.24 17.97
CA ILE A 50 -27.83 12.24 18.64
C ILE A 50 -27.13 11.70 19.89
N ALA A 51 -25.85 11.35 19.79
CA ALA A 51 -25.07 10.76 20.88
C ALA A 51 -24.84 11.77 22.04
N ASP A 52 -24.57 13.03 21.71
CA ASP A 52 -24.52 14.14 22.67
C ASP A 52 -25.88 14.34 23.37
N TRP A 53 -26.99 14.27 22.62
CA TRP A 53 -28.34 14.36 23.20
C TRP A 53 -28.65 13.25 24.22
N PHE A 54 -28.08 12.05 24.03
CA PHE A 54 -28.16 10.94 24.99
C PHE A 54 -27.10 11.01 26.10
N GLY A 55 -26.20 11.99 26.09
CA GLY A 55 -25.14 12.13 27.08
C GLY A 55 -24.11 11.00 27.00
N LEU A 56 -23.81 10.49 25.81
CA LEU A 56 -22.84 9.41 25.64
C LEU A 56 -21.45 9.90 26.06
N SER A 57 -20.79 9.14 26.93
CA SER A 57 -19.44 9.41 27.43
C SER A 57 -18.68 8.12 27.70
N ALA A 58 -17.36 8.24 27.90
CA ALA A 58 -16.50 7.16 28.35
C ALA A 58 -15.47 7.66 29.37
N ILE A 59 -15.04 6.77 30.26
CA ILE A 59 -13.95 7.06 31.20
C ILE A 59 -12.63 7.04 30.44
N ASP A 60 -11.80 8.07 30.63
CA ASP A 60 -10.47 8.13 30.04
C ASP A 60 -9.53 7.12 30.73
N PRO A 61 -9.04 6.08 30.00
CA PRO A 61 -8.17 5.06 30.58
C PRO A 61 -6.74 5.55 30.80
N ARG A 62 -6.38 6.75 30.33
CA ARG A 62 -5.02 7.30 30.50
C ARG A 62 -4.75 7.67 31.97
N PRO A 63 -3.49 7.64 32.43
CA PRO A 63 -3.14 8.00 33.81
C PRO A 63 -3.54 9.44 34.18
N GLU A 64 -3.81 9.67 35.47
CA GLU A 64 -3.99 11.03 36.01
C GLU A 64 -2.74 11.89 35.73
N GLY A 65 -2.95 13.10 35.19
CA GLY A 65 -1.86 13.99 34.77
C GLY A 65 -1.31 13.71 33.37
N ALA A 66 -1.83 12.72 32.64
CA ALA A 66 -1.50 12.51 31.23
C ALA A 66 -1.86 13.76 30.40
N LYS A 67 -1.00 14.11 29.43
CA LYS A 67 -1.22 15.30 28.59
C LYS A 67 -2.51 15.16 27.79
N GLY A 68 -3.41 16.12 27.93
CA GLY A 68 -4.69 16.15 27.22
C GLY A 68 -5.78 15.25 27.82
N ARG A 69 -5.61 14.76 29.05
CA ARG A 69 -6.68 14.17 29.87
C ARG A 69 -7.39 15.26 30.66
N ASP A 70 -8.71 15.24 30.67
CA ASP A 70 -9.53 16.16 31.46
C ASP A 70 -9.35 15.86 32.96
N PRO A 71 -9.27 16.87 33.85
CA PRO A 71 -9.22 16.67 35.30
C PRO A 71 -10.32 15.74 35.87
N ASP A 72 -11.50 15.72 35.27
CA ASP A 72 -12.60 14.84 35.70
C ASP A 72 -12.46 13.38 35.20
N GLY A 73 -11.54 13.13 34.26
CA GLY A 73 -11.29 11.82 33.68
C GLY A 73 -12.41 11.29 32.79
N VAL A 74 -13.33 12.15 32.33
CA VAL A 74 -14.47 11.78 31.48
C VAL A 74 -14.30 12.37 30.08
N ILE A 75 -14.57 11.57 29.06
CA ILE A 75 -14.60 11.98 27.66
C ILE A 75 -16.04 11.97 27.19
N GLU A 76 -16.61 13.15 26.99
CA GLU A 76 -17.97 13.34 26.49
C GLU A 76 -17.99 13.47 24.96
N VAL A 77 -19.08 13.01 24.33
CA VAL A 77 -19.31 13.28 22.91
C VAL A 77 -19.54 14.78 22.71
N VAL A 78 -18.91 15.35 21.68
CA VAL A 78 -19.13 16.74 21.27
C VAL A 78 -19.98 16.78 20.02
N SER A 79 -21.15 17.42 20.08
CA SER A 79 -22.04 17.56 18.92
C SER A 79 -21.53 18.56 17.89
N LEU A 80 -21.46 18.10 16.62
CA LEU A 80 -21.28 18.99 15.47
C LEU A 80 -22.58 19.59 14.94
N LEU A 81 -23.74 19.13 15.42
CA LEU A 81 -25.06 19.74 15.16
C LEU A 81 -25.35 20.91 16.12
N SER A 82 -24.31 21.64 16.50
CA SER A 82 -24.38 22.82 17.37
C SER A 82 -23.87 24.06 16.63
N ALA A 83 -24.14 25.25 17.17
CA ALA A 83 -23.62 26.49 16.60
C ALA A 83 -22.07 26.49 16.58
N GLU A 84 -21.45 26.02 17.66
CA GLU A 84 -19.99 25.87 17.76
C GLU A 84 -19.46 24.80 16.79
N GLY A 85 -20.17 23.68 16.66
CA GLY A 85 -19.84 22.62 15.70
C GLY A 85 -19.82 23.13 14.26
N LEU A 86 -20.84 23.90 13.86
CA LEU A 86 -20.89 24.52 12.53
C LEU A 86 -19.75 25.53 12.32
N GLN A 87 -19.46 26.37 13.32
CA GLN A 87 -18.34 27.31 13.26
C GLN A 87 -17.00 26.56 13.09
N LYS A 88 -16.82 25.45 13.80
CA LYS A 88 -15.62 24.60 13.71
C LYS A 88 -15.48 23.96 12.33
N ILE A 89 -16.58 23.48 11.74
CA ILE A 89 -16.58 22.95 10.37
C ILE A 89 -16.19 24.03 9.37
N VAL A 90 -16.83 25.20 9.41
CA VAL A 90 -16.60 26.28 8.44
C VAL A 90 -15.17 26.83 8.53
N THR A 91 -14.66 27.03 9.75
CA THR A 91 -13.30 27.57 9.96
C THR A 91 -12.20 26.53 9.76
N GLY A 92 -12.48 25.25 10.02
CA GLY A 92 -11.50 24.16 9.97
C GLY A 92 -11.39 23.46 8.62
N LEU A 93 -12.34 23.62 7.69
CA LEU A 93 -12.41 22.83 6.46
C LEU A 93 -11.09 22.82 5.66
N VAL A 94 -10.48 24.00 5.44
CA VAL A 94 -9.24 24.14 4.66
C VAL A 94 -8.03 23.67 5.47
N THR A 95 -7.94 24.03 6.75
CA THR A 95 -6.79 23.67 7.61
C THR A 95 -6.74 22.18 7.89
N ASN A 96 -7.90 21.52 8.02
CA ASN A 96 -8.00 20.06 8.07
C ASN A 96 -7.38 19.43 6.83
N PHE A 97 -7.73 19.93 5.64
CA PHE A 97 -7.26 19.38 4.38
C PHE A 97 -5.75 19.62 4.16
N THR A 98 -5.30 20.87 4.29
CA THR A 98 -3.89 21.22 4.03
C THR A 98 -2.94 20.71 5.13
N GLY A 99 -3.44 20.57 6.36
CA GLY A 99 -2.73 19.98 7.49
C GLY A 99 -2.77 18.45 7.55
N PHE A 100 -3.51 17.79 6.66
CA PHE A 100 -3.58 16.33 6.63
C PHE A 100 -2.27 15.75 6.09
N ALA A 101 -1.50 15.08 6.95
CA ALA A 101 -0.13 14.62 6.65
C ALA A 101 0.03 13.89 5.30
N PRO A 102 -0.86 12.94 4.89
CA PRO A 102 -0.78 12.24 3.61
C PRO A 102 -0.80 13.13 2.38
N LEU A 103 -1.43 14.31 2.45
CA LEU A 103 -1.56 15.18 1.29
C LEU A 103 -0.18 15.68 0.85
N GLY A 104 0.54 16.34 1.77
CA GLY A 104 1.83 16.94 1.47
C GLY A 104 2.90 15.89 1.19
N THR A 105 2.96 14.82 2.00
CA THR A 105 4.03 13.83 1.89
C THR A 105 3.98 13.06 0.58
N VAL A 106 2.79 12.65 0.12
CA VAL A 106 2.62 11.87 -1.11
C VAL A 106 2.84 12.71 -2.35
N LEU A 107 2.30 13.93 -2.40
CA LEU A 107 2.46 14.80 -3.57
C LEU A 107 3.93 15.13 -3.81
N VAL A 108 4.70 15.45 -2.76
CA VAL A 108 6.13 15.75 -2.89
C VAL A 108 6.93 14.53 -3.32
N ALA A 109 6.68 13.36 -2.73
CA ALA A 109 7.37 12.13 -3.13
C ALA A 109 7.13 11.79 -4.61
N LEU A 110 5.89 11.93 -5.08
CA LEU A 110 5.51 11.61 -6.47
C LEU A 110 6.15 12.53 -7.50
N LEU A 111 6.44 13.79 -7.16
CA LEU A 111 7.16 14.67 -8.08
C LEU A 111 8.52 14.07 -8.49
N GLY A 112 9.25 13.44 -7.56
CA GLY A 112 10.54 12.81 -7.84
C GLY A 112 10.39 11.51 -8.61
N VAL A 113 9.47 10.66 -8.17
CA VAL A 113 9.15 9.38 -8.82
C VAL A 113 8.69 9.59 -10.26
N SER A 114 7.88 10.63 -10.52
CA SER A 114 7.38 10.94 -11.86
C SER A 114 8.49 11.24 -12.88
N VAL A 115 9.58 11.88 -12.45
CA VAL A 115 10.73 12.16 -13.31
C VAL A 115 11.44 10.85 -13.67
N ALA A 116 11.62 9.93 -12.71
CA ALA A 116 12.21 8.61 -12.96
C ALA A 116 11.31 7.72 -13.82
N GLU A 117 10.01 7.78 -13.63
CA GLU A 117 9.04 7.01 -14.40
C GLU A 117 8.98 7.49 -15.85
N HIS A 118 8.71 8.79 -16.06
CA HIS A 118 8.56 9.36 -17.39
C HIS A 118 9.88 9.46 -18.17
N SER A 119 11.05 9.42 -17.51
CA SER A 119 12.32 9.31 -18.23
C SER A 119 12.55 7.92 -18.82
N GLY A 120 11.81 6.90 -18.33
CA GLY A 120 11.97 5.49 -18.71
C GLY A 120 12.97 4.73 -17.84
N LEU A 121 13.57 5.36 -16.83
CA LEU A 121 14.57 4.73 -15.95
C LEU A 121 14.00 3.48 -15.28
N LEU A 122 12.84 3.59 -14.65
CA LEU A 122 12.22 2.50 -13.88
C LEU A 122 11.84 1.33 -14.81
N SER A 123 11.29 1.62 -15.98
CA SER A 123 10.94 0.60 -16.99
C SER A 123 12.18 -0.15 -17.50
N ALA A 124 13.25 0.57 -17.83
CA ALA A 124 14.50 -0.03 -18.30
C ALA A 124 15.20 -0.85 -17.20
N ALA A 125 15.21 -0.36 -15.96
CA ALA A 125 15.80 -1.08 -14.83
C ALA A 125 15.07 -2.42 -14.57
N MET A 126 13.73 -2.40 -14.56
CA MET A 126 12.92 -3.60 -14.37
C MET A 126 13.09 -4.60 -15.52
N ARG A 127 13.06 -4.14 -16.79
CA ARG A 127 13.35 -5.00 -17.96
C ARG A 127 14.74 -5.62 -17.86
N GLY A 128 15.76 -4.82 -17.54
CA GLY A 128 17.14 -5.30 -17.38
C GLY A 128 17.29 -6.37 -16.30
N MET A 129 16.60 -6.20 -15.18
CA MET A 129 16.64 -7.14 -14.06
C MET A 129 16.11 -8.52 -14.44
N VAL A 130 14.99 -8.58 -15.17
CA VAL A 130 14.37 -9.86 -15.56
C VAL A 130 15.09 -10.50 -16.74
N MET A 131 15.48 -9.72 -17.74
CA MET A 131 16.13 -10.23 -18.96
C MET A 131 17.57 -10.70 -18.73
N GLY A 132 18.26 -10.18 -17.71
CA GLY A 132 19.59 -10.63 -17.31
C GLY A 132 19.61 -11.91 -16.47
N ALA A 133 18.45 -12.43 -16.07
CA ALA A 133 18.35 -13.57 -15.19
C ALA A 133 18.71 -14.89 -15.89
N SER A 134 19.44 -15.78 -15.20
CA SER A 134 19.65 -17.15 -15.69
C SER A 134 18.35 -17.93 -15.71
N LYS A 135 18.20 -18.89 -16.63
CA LYS A 135 16.96 -19.71 -16.80
C LYS A 135 16.40 -20.28 -15.49
N ARG A 136 17.26 -20.62 -14.53
CA ARG A 136 16.87 -21.18 -13.21
C ARG A 136 16.31 -20.12 -12.25
N LEU A 137 16.72 -18.87 -12.40
CA LEU A 137 16.32 -17.76 -11.52
C LEU A 137 15.22 -16.89 -12.13
N VAL A 138 14.80 -17.15 -13.38
CA VAL A 138 13.81 -16.31 -14.07
C VAL A 138 12.54 -16.14 -13.24
N THR A 139 12.00 -17.22 -12.65
CA THR A 139 10.79 -17.14 -11.82
C THR A 139 11.00 -16.20 -10.62
N PHE A 140 12.10 -16.40 -9.89
CA PHE A 140 12.45 -15.57 -8.74
C PHE A 140 12.66 -14.12 -9.13
N MET A 141 13.42 -13.85 -10.20
CA MET A 141 13.70 -12.51 -10.67
C MET A 141 12.45 -11.80 -11.20
N VAL A 142 11.50 -12.52 -11.80
CA VAL A 142 10.19 -11.98 -12.18
C VAL A 142 9.41 -11.52 -10.95
N VAL A 143 9.24 -12.39 -9.95
CA VAL A 143 8.49 -12.04 -8.73
C VAL A 143 9.20 -10.92 -7.97
N PHE A 144 10.52 -11.00 -7.84
CA PHE A 144 11.33 -10.01 -7.15
C PHE A 144 11.28 -8.64 -7.83
N ALA A 145 11.47 -8.57 -9.16
CA ALA A 145 11.33 -7.32 -9.90
C ALA A 145 9.90 -6.77 -9.81
N ALA A 146 8.90 -7.65 -9.81
CA ALA A 146 7.50 -7.28 -9.64
C ALA A 146 7.21 -6.67 -8.26
N ILE A 147 7.77 -7.20 -7.18
CA ILE A 147 7.67 -6.58 -5.84
C ILE A 147 8.30 -5.18 -5.84
N LEU A 148 9.53 -5.05 -6.36
CA LEU A 148 10.24 -3.77 -6.42
C LEU A 148 9.55 -2.72 -7.30
N SER A 149 8.68 -3.15 -8.21
CA SER A 149 7.93 -2.25 -9.09
C SER A 149 6.93 -1.35 -8.36
N ASN A 150 6.55 -1.68 -7.11
CA ASN A 150 5.72 -0.81 -6.28
C ASN A 150 6.32 0.60 -6.13
N THR A 151 7.66 0.70 -6.12
CA THR A 151 8.38 1.98 -6.09
C THR A 151 8.01 2.90 -7.26
N ALA A 152 7.67 2.29 -8.41
CA ALA A 152 7.25 2.94 -9.64
C ALA A 152 5.71 3.03 -9.78
N SER A 153 4.99 2.95 -8.65
CA SER A 153 3.52 2.94 -8.58
C SER A 153 2.90 1.83 -9.42
N GLU A 154 2.43 2.14 -10.62
CA GLU A 154 1.56 1.28 -11.45
C GLU A 154 2.28 0.62 -12.62
N LEU A 155 3.57 0.95 -12.80
CA LEU A 155 4.37 0.47 -13.93
C LEU A 155 4.51 -1.06 -13.94
N GLY A 156 4.47 -1.70 -12.76
CA GLY A 156 4.46 -3.15 -12.61
C GLY A 156 3.31 -3.82 -13.36
N TYR A 157 2.10 -3.27 -13.28
CA TYR A 157 0.93 -3.85 -13.94
C TYR A 157 1.02 -3.78 -15.45
N VAL A 158 1.52 -2.66 -15.97
CA VAL A 158 1.54 -2.36 -17.40
C VAL A 158 2.72 -3.03 -18.10
N VAL A 159 3.89 -3.08 -17.46
CA VAL A 159 5.14 -3.51 -18.11
C VAL A 159 5.54 -4.93 -17.69
N LEU A 160 5.59 -5.21 -16.39
CA LEU A 160 6.17 -6.47 -15.92
C LEU A 160 5.26 -7.67 -16.13
N ILE A 161 3.95 -7.50 -15.99
CA ILE A 161 2.99 -8.62 -16.16
C ILE A 161 3.02 -9.16 -17.60
N PRO A 162 2.88 -8.33 -18.66
CA PRO A 162 3.02 -8.82 -20.03
C PRO A 162 4.42 -9.35 -20.34
N LEU A 163 5.47 -8.68 -19.86
CA LEU A 163 6.86 -9.08 -20.08
C LEU A 163 7.15 -10.47 -19.51
N ALA A 164 6.68 -10.74 -18.30
CA ALA A 164 6.88 -12.04 -17.66
C ALA A 164 6.19 -13.17 -18.44
N ALA A 165 5.00 -12.91 -18.99
CA ALA A 165 4.31 -13.87 -19.84
C ALA A 165 5.12 -14.18 -21.12
N MET A 166 5.65 -13.14 -21.78
CA MET A 166 6.50 -13.28 -22.97
C MET A 166 7.80 -14.03 -22.66
N ILE A 167 8.45 -13.73 -21.53
CA ILE A 167 9.69 -14.39 -21.11
C ILE A 167 9.43 -15.87 -20.84
N PHE A 168 8.36 -16.22 -20.12
CA PHE A 168 8.01 -17.62 -19.90
C PHE A 168 7.74 -18.34 -21.22
N HIS A 169 6.99 -17.71 -22.14
CA HIS A 169 6.74 -18.26 -23.46
C HIS A 169 8.04 -18.54 -24.24
N SER A 170 8.95 -17.56 -24.33
CA SER A 170 10.23 -17.71 -25.03
C SER A 170 11.15 -18.79 -24.44
N LEU A 171 10.97 -19.13 -23.18
CA LEU A 171 11.69 -20.22 -22.50
C LEU A 171 11.02 -21.59 -22.65
N GLY A 172 9.92 -21.67 -23.40
CA GLY A 172 9.11 -22.88 -23.55
C GLY A 172 8.28 -23.23 -22.31
N ARG A 173 8.11 -22.28 -21.38
CA ARG A 173 7.30 -22.41 -20.17
C ARG A 173 5.89 -21.87 -20.41
N HIS A 174 4.97 -22.17 -19.49
CA HIS A 174 3.59 -21.72 -19.63
C HIS A 174 3.48 -20.19 -19.43
N PRO A 175 3.01 -19.39 -20.42
CA PRO A 175 2.99 -17.92 -20.33
C PRO A 175 2.13 -17.40 -19.17
N LEU A 176 0.97 -18.03 -18.93
CA LEU A 176 0.10 -17.69 -17.80
C LEU A 176 0.77 -17.92 -16.43
N ALA A 177 1.76 -18.81 -16.32
CA ALA A 177 2.52 -18.95 -15.07
C ALA A 177 3.44 -17.75 -14.86
N GLY A 178 4.05 -17.22 -15.93
CA GLY A 178 4.83 -15.98 -15.87
C GLY A 178 3.96 -14.77 -15.53
N LEU A 179 2.79 -14.66 -16.17
CA LEU A 179 1.77 -13.65 -15.85
C LEU A 179 1.38 -13.73 -14.36
N ALA A 180 1.10 -14.93 -13.86
CA ALA A 180 0.73 -15.15 -12.47
C ALA A 180 1.85 -14.82 -11.48
N ALA A 181 3.09 -15.20 -11.79
CA ALA A 181 4.25 -14.86 -10.98
C ALA A 181 4.46 -13.35 -10.87
N ALA A 182 4.37 -12.63 -11.99
CA ALA A 182 4.49 -11.17 -11.99
C ALA A 182 3.32 -10.53 -11.25
N PHE A 183 2.07 -10.92 -11.52
CA PHE A 183 0.91 -10.37 -10.84
C PHE A 183 0.98 -10.59 -9.33
N ALA A 184 1.39 -11.79 -8.89
CA ALA A 184 1.63 -12.11 -7.48
C ALA A 184 2.65 -11.15 -6.85
N GLY A 185 3.76 -10.85 -7.53
CA GLY A 185 4.75 -9.90 -7.04
C GLY A 185 4.24 -8.46 -6.97
N VAL A 186 3.64 -7.94 -8.05
CA VAL A 186 3.19 -6.54 -8.14
C VAL A 186 2.08 -6.26 -7.13
N SER A 187 1.11 -7.17 -7.03
CA SER A 187 -0.13 -6.94 -6.30
C SER A 187 -0.17 -7.63 -4.94
N GLY A 188 0.26 -8.89 -4.88
CA GLY A 188 0.33 -9.66 -3.64
C GLY A 188 1.51 -9.25 -2.76
N GLY A 189 2.56 -8.71 -3.36
CA GLY A 189 3.72 -8.13 -2.68
C GLY A 189 3.67 -6.61 -2.57
N TYR A 190 2.53 -5.97 -2.81
CA TYR A 190 2.40 -4.51 -2.97
C TYR A 190 3.07 -3.70 -1.84
N SER A 191 2.86 -4.08 -0.58
CA SER A 191 3.49 -3.36 0.55
C SER A 191 4.97 -3.65 0.76
N ALA A 192 5.50 -4.77 0.24
CA ALA A 192 6.88 -5.16 0.46
C ALA A 192 7.82 -4.44 -0.51
N ASN A 193 8.94 -3.93 -0.01
CA ASN A 193 9.93 -3.28 -0.86
C ASN A 193 11.31 -3.21 -0.17
N LEU A 194 12.38 -3.14 -0.97
CA LEU A 194 13.73 -2.86 -0.46
C LEU A 194 13.94 -1.36 -0.21
N LEU A 195 13.31 -0.51 -1.02
CA LEU A 195 13.40 0.94 -0.93
C LEU A 195 12.07 1.50 -0.44
N LEU A 196 12.13 2.67 0.18
CA LEU A 196 10.92 3.42 0.51
C LEU A 196 10.24 3.88 -0.78
N GLY A 197 8.98 3.53 -0.92
CA GLY A 197 8.10 3.92 -2.02
C GLY A 197 7.13 5.01 -1.62
N THR A 198 6.15 5.26 -2.48
CA THR A 198 5.09 6.25 -2.26
C THR A 198 4.06 5.80 -1.23
N ILE A 199 3.93 4.49 -1.01
CA ILE A 199 3.02 3.89 -0.03
C ILE A 199 3.47 4.14 1.42
N ASP A 200 4.78 4.22 1.66
CA ASP A 200 5.33 4.39 3.01
C ASP A 200 4.92 5.73 3.66
N PRO A 201 5.15 6.91 3.04
CA PRO A 201 4.68 8.18 3.57
C PRO A 201 3.16 8.32 3.55
N LEU A 202 2.48 7.62 2.64
CA LEU A 202 1.01 7.59 2.56
C LEU A 202 0.40 6.93 3.79
N LEU A 203 0.82 5.70 4.11
CA LEU A 203 0.30 4.95 5.25
C LEU A 203 0.73 5.59 6.57
N ALA A 204 2.00 5.99 6.70
CA ALA A 204 2.49 6.70 7.88
C ALA A 204 1.73 8.01 8.13
N GLY A 205 1.42 8.73 7.06
CA GLY A 205 0.60 9.93 7.11
C GLY A 205 -0.83 9.68 7.59
N ILE A 206 -1.42 8.52 7.31
CA ILE A 206 -2.78 8.16 7.78
C ILE A 206 -2.73 7.65 9.22
N THR A 207 -1.70 6.89 9.57
CA THR A 207 -1.51 6.34 10.92
C THR A 207 -1.25 7.43 11.95
N THR A 208 -0.51 8.48 11.58
CA THR A 208 -0.20 9.61 12.47
C THR A 208 -1.45 10.29 13.06
N PRO A 209 -2.41 10.82 12.28
CA PRO A 209 -3.59 11.48 12.83
C PRO A 209 -4.51 10.50 13.58
N ALA A 210 -4.49 9.20 13.25
CA ALA A 210 -5.17 8.18 14.04
C ALA A 210 -4.52 8.01 15.43
N ALA A 211 -3.19 7.86 15.50
CA ALA A 211 -2.46 7.80 16.77
C ALA A 211 -2.64 9.06 17.62
N GLN A 212 -2.77 10.22 16.98
CA GLN A 212 -3.04 11.51 17.61
C GLN A 212 -4.44 11.68 18.22
N MET A 213 -5.29 10.65 18.15
CA MET A 213 -6.51 10.55 18.96
C MET A 213 -6.20 10.14 20.41
N ILE A 214 -5.10 9.40 20.64
CA ILE A 214 -4.65 8.95 21.96
C ILE A 214 -3.50 9.83 22.48
N ASP A 215 -2.46 10.02 21.66
CA ASP A 215 -1.28 10.85 21.97
C ASP A 215 -1.13 11.98 20.94
N PRO A 216 -1.53 13.22 21.27
CA PRO A 216 -1.48 14.36 20.36
C PRO A 216 -0.09 14.67 19.78
N THR A 217 0.98 14.18 20.38
CA THR A 217 2.37 14.44 19.95
C THR A 217 2.97 13.32 19.12
N TYR A 218 2.26 12.19 18.98
CA TYR A 218 2.76 11.04 18.23
C TYR A 218 2.93 11.36 16.75
N GLN A 219 4.05 10.92 16.16
CA GLN A 219 4.33 11.01 14.73
C GLN A 219 4.88 9.68 14.24
N VAL A 220 4.25 9.13 13.20
CA VAL A 220 4.73 7.94 12.52
C VAL A 220 5.54 8.38 11.31
N SER A 221 6.83 8.03 11.29
CA SER A 221 7.70 8.36 10.16
C SER A 221 7.49 7.40 8.98
N PRO A 222 7.78 7.82 7.73
CA PRO A 222 7.67 6.95 6.56
C PRO A 222 8.54 5.67 6.64
N GLU A 223 9.71 5.73 7.28
CA GLU A 223 10.60 4.57 7.44
C GLU A 223 10.12 3.53 8.45
N ALA A 224 9.01 3.78 9.17
CA ALA A 224 8.57 2.99 10.31
C ALA A 224 8.43 1.48 10.06
N ASN A 225 8.20 1.04 8.83
CA ASN A 225 8.08 -0.38 8.50
C ASN A 225 9.21 -0.92 7.60
N TRP A 226 10.27 -0.12 7.38
CA TRP A 226 11.26 -0.42 6.36
C TRP A 226 11.98 -1.75 6.57
N TYR A 227 12.41 -2.06 7.80
CA TYR A 227 13.12 -3.31 8.09
C TYR A 227 12.25 -4.53 7.81
N PHE A 228 10.99 -4.49 8.27
CA PHE A 228 10.06 -5.58 8.05
C PHE A 228 9.69 -5.74 6.57
N MET A 229 9.48 -4.65 5.84
CA MET A 229 9.15 -4.70 4.41
C MET A 229 10.34 -5.16 3.55
N MET A 230 11.57 -4.83 3.96
CA MET A 230 12.78 -5.30 3.31
C MET A 230 12.90 -6.83 3.39
N ILE A 231 12.78 -7.42 4.59
CA ILE A 231 12.83 -8.88 4.74
C ILE A 231 11.62 -9.56 4.08
N SER A 232 10.45 -8.92 4.12
CA SER A 232 9.23 -9.41 3.46
C SER A 232 9.41 -9.52 1.95
N THR A 233 10.21 -8.64 1.33
CA THR A 233 10.50 -8.70 -0.11
C THR A 233 11.11 -10.04 -0.50
N PHE A 234 12.09 -10.52 0.26
CA PHE A 234 12.73 -11.81 0.00
C PHE A 234 11.78 -12.98 0.28
N LEU A 235 11.01 -12.90 1.38
CA LEU A 235 10.01 -13.93 1.68
C LEU A 235 9.01 -14.07 0.52
N ILE A 236 8.38 -12.99 0.10
CA ILE A 236 7.35 -13.00 -0.93
C ILE A 236 7.94 -13.42 -2.29
N ALA A 237 9.16 -13.03 -2.61
CA ALA A 237 9.85 -13.52 -3.80
C ALA A 237 10.07 -15.05 -3.78
N ILE A 238 10.49 -15.60 -2.64
CA ILE A 238 10.68 -17.04 -2.46
C ILE A 238 9.33 -17.77 -2.53
N LEU A 239 8.33 -17.33 -1.76
CA LEU A 239 7.01 -17.95 -1.74
C LEU A 239 6.34 -17.88 -3.11
N GLY A 240 6.44 -16.74 -3.82
CA GLY A 240 5.88 -16.58 -5.15
C GLY A 240 6.55 -17.51 -6.16
N THR A 241 7.86 -17.71 -6.03
CA THR A 241 8.61 -18.68 -6.83
C THR A 241 8.11 -20.11 -6.57
N LEU A 242 8.00 -20.50 -5.30
CA LEU A 242 7.55 -21.83 -4.91
C LEU A 242 6.12 -22.11 -5.38
N VAL A 243 5.20 -21.17 -5.22
CA VAL A 243 3.82 -21.31 -5.70
C VAL A 243 3.79 -21.43 -7.22
N THR A 244 4.56 -20.62 -7.93
CA THR A 244 4.63 -20.68 -9.40
C THR A 244 5.11 -22.04 -9.88
N GLU A 245 6.27 -22.50 -9.38
CA GLU A 245 6.93 -23.69 -9.92
C GLU A 245 6.35 -25.02 -9.40
N LYS A 246 5.79 -25.03 -8.18
CA LYS A 246 5.31 -26.26 -7.54
C LYS A 246 3.79 -26.43 -7.61
N ILE A 247 3.03 -25.37 -7.83
CA ILE A 247 1.56 -25.42 -7.78
C ILE A 247 0.97 -24.96 -9.11
N VAL A 248 1.29 -23.76 -9.56
CA VAL A 248 0.57 -23.11 -10.67
C VAL A 248 1.02 -23.61 -12.03
N GLU A 249 2.32 -23.59 -12.32
CA GLU A 249 2.86 -24.08 -13.60
C GLU A 249 2.58 -25.57 -13.83
N PRO A 250 2.77 -26.48 -12.86
CA PRO A 250 2.41 -27.89 -13.03
C PRO A 250 0.92 -28.12 -13.30
N ARG A 251 0.05 -27.31 -12.66
CA ARG A 251 -1.41 -27.40 -12.85
C ARG A 251 -1.85 -26.89 -14.21
N LEU A 252 -1.17 -25.88 -14.77
CA LEU A 252 -1.43 -25.35 -16.10
C LEU A 252 -0.97 -26.30 -17.21
N GLY A 253 0.07 -27.10 -16.96
CA GLY A 253 0.57 -28.09 -17.91
C GLY A 253 1.35 -27.48 -19.08
N LYS A 254 1.42 -28.19 -20.22
CA LYS A 254 2.10 -27.69 -21.43
C LYS A 254 1.20 -26.68 -22.14
N TYR A 255 1.78 -25.55 -22.53
CA TYR A 255 1.07 -24.52 -23.26
C TYR A 255 0.69 -24.96 -24.68
N ASN A 256 -0.52 -24.61 -25.11
CA ASN A 256 -1.04 -24.85 -26.45
C ASN A 256 -1.26 -23.51 -27.16
N GLU A 257 -0.49 -23.24 -28.23
CA GLU A 257 -0.56 -21.98 -28.97
C GLU A 257 -1.93 -21.70 -29.61
N ASN A 258 -2.75 -22.73 -29.83
CA ASN A 258 -4.11 -22.56 -30.35
C ASN A 258 -5.05 -21.85 -29.37
N GLU A 259 -4.68 -21.82 -28.08
CA GLU A 259 -5.43 -21.10 -27.04
C GLU A 259 -5.21 -19.58 -27.11
N ALA A 260 -4.17 -19.10 -27.82
CA ALA A 260 -3.88 -17.66 -27.95
C ALA A 260 -4.95 -16.93 -28.76
N SER A 261 -5.43 -15.77 -28.28
CA SER A 261 -6.43 -14.94 -28.96
C SER A 261 -5.89 -14.22 -30.19
N GLU A 262 -4.58 -13.98 -30.22
CA GLU A 262 -3.86 -13.27 -31.26
C GLU A 262 -2.47 -13.91 -31.47
N PRO A 263 -1.79 -13.65 -32.60
CA PRO A 263 -0.41 -14.08 -32.79
C PRO A 263 0.46 -13.50 -31.67
N LEU A 264 1.16 -14.38 -30.95
CA LEU A 264 2.00 -13.96 -29.84
C LEU A 264 3.28 -13.31 -30.39
N GLU A 265 3.52 -12.06 -30.01
CA GLU A 265 4.81 -11.43 -30.25
C GLU A 265 5.88 -12.11 -29.39
N THR A 266 6.86 -12.73 -30.04
CA THR A 266 8.02 -13.34 -29.38
C THR A 266 9.22 -12.40 -29.30
N ASN A 267 9.16 -11.22 -29.92
CA ASN A 267 10.23 -10.24 -29.90
C ASN A 267 10.24 -9.51 -28.56
N ILE A 268 11.04 -10.01 -27.64
CA ILE A 268 11.32 -9.31 -26.39
C ILE A 268 12.28 -8.15 -26.74
N GLU A 269 11.83 -6.91 -26.58
CA GLU A 269 12.70 -5.74 -26.74
C GLU A 269 13.82 -5.78 -25.70
N HIS A 270 15.04 -6.07 -26.16
CA HIS A 270 16.24 -6.01 -25.34
C HIS A 270 16.65 -4.57 -25.06
N LEU A 271 17.26 -4.34 -23.90
CA LEU A 271 17.86 -3.06 -23.56
C LEU A 271 18.87 -2.64 -24.63
N SER A 272 18.62 -1.47 -25.22
CA SER A 272 19.53 -0.84 -26.16
C SER A 272 20.85 -0.45 -25.48
N PRO A 273 21.96 -0.32 -26.24
CA PRO A 273 23.23 0.15 -25.68
C PRO A 273 23.11 1.53 -25.01
N LEU A 274 22.22 2.38 -25.51
CA LEU A 274 21.95 3.70 -24.97
C LEU A 274 21.24 3.61 -23.62
N GLU A 275 20.22 2.77 -23.48
CA GLU A 275 19.55 2.53 -22.20
C GLU A 275 20.52 1.94 -21.17
N LYS A 276 21.39 1.00 -21.56
CA LYS A 276 22.43 0.47 -20.66
C LYS A 276 23.37 1.57 -20.17
N LYS A 277 23.84 2.44 -21.06
CA LYS A 277 24.66 3.61 -20.70
C LYS A 277 23.89 4.55 -19.77
N GLY A 278 22.61 4.79 -20.06
CA GLY A 278 21.71 5.58 -19.22
C GLY A 278 21.57 5.01 -17.81
N LEU A 279 21.35 3.69 -17.67
CA LEU A 279 21.24 3.00 -16.39
C LEU A 279 22.53 3.13 -15.56
N ILE A 280 23.69 2.99 -16.21
CA ILE A 280 24.99 3.16 -15.54
C ILE A 280 25.16 4.62 -15.07
N SER A 281 24.86 5.60 -15.93
CA SER A 281 24.95 7.02 -15.55
C SER A 281 23.99 7.39 -14.42
N ALA A 282 22.76 6.87 -14.43
CA ALA A 282 21.80 7.04 -13.35
C ALA A 282 22.26 6.38 -12.06
N GLY A 283 22.85 5.18 -12.14
CA GLY A 283 23.43 4.48 -10.98
C GLY A 283 24.60 5.25 -10.36
N ILE A 284 25.46 5.88 -11.19
CA ILE A 284 26.54 6.76 -10.71
C ILE A 284 25.96 8.00 -10.01
N ALA A 285 24.93 8.62 -10.58
CA ALA A 285 24.26 9.76 -9.97
C ALA A 285 23.62 9.39 -8.61
N LEU A 286 22.95 8.23 -8.55
CA LEU A 286 22.40 7.69 -7.31
C LEU A 286 23.51 7.44 -6.28
N LEU A 287 24.60 6.80 -6.66
CA LEU A 287 25.73 6.55 -5.77
C LEU A 287 26.31 7.84 -5.19
N PHE A 288 26.49 8.87 -6.02
CA PHE A 288 26.94 10.19 -5.56
C PHE A 288 25.96 10.79 -4.53
N MET A 289 24.65 10.70 -4.78
CA MET A 289 23.62 11.15 -3.84
C MET A 289 23.66 10.38 -2.52
N VAL A 290 23.82 9.06 -2.56
CA VAL A 290 23.95 8.24 -1.34
C VAL A 290 25.18 8.64 -0.54
N ILE A 291 26.33 8.89 -1.18
CA ILE A 291 27.55 9.34 -0.51
C ILE A 291 27.33 10.71 0.15
N LEU A 292 26.69 11.65 -0.56
CA LEU A 292 26.40 12.97 -0.03
C LEU A 292 25.44 12.90 1.17
N LEU A 293 24.37 12.11 1.08
CA LEU A 293 23.44 11.90 2.18
C LEU A 293 24.12 11.20 3.37
N ALA A 294 24.92 10.16 3.11
CA ALA A 294 25.69 9.49 4.16
C ALA A 294 26.64 10.47 4.86
N TRP A 295 27.29 11.38 4.13
CA TRP A 295 28.15 12.40 4.73
C TRP A 295 27.39 13.36 5.66
N THR A 296 26.08 13.55 5.47
CA THR A 296 25.29 14.39 6.39
C THR A 296 24.89 13.74 7.71
N VAL A 297 25.05 12.42 7.85
CA VAL A 297 24.56 11.65 9.02
C VAL A 297 25.53 10.63 9.61
N VAL A 298 26.55 10.21 8.87
CA VAL A 298 27.57 9.25 9.33
C VAL A 298 28.62 9.89 10.24
N PRO A 299 29.14 11.11 9.95
CA PRO A 299 30.02 11.80 10.88
C PRO A 299 29.30 12.12 12.19
N ASP A 300 30.03 12.12 13.31
CA ASP A 300 29.48 12.48 14.63
C ASP A 300 28.98 13.95 14.66
N ASP A 301 29.50 14.81 13.79
CA ASP A 301 29.09 16.19 13.55
C ASP A 301 28.15 16.35 12.34
N GLY A 302 27.49 15.27 11.93
CA GLY A 302 26.57 15.26 10.79
C GLY A 302 25.47 16.32 10.91
N ILE A 303 25.39 17.21 9.90
CA ILE A 303 24.50 18.38 9.92
C ILE A 303 23.01 18.03 9.96
N LEU A 304 22.63 16.82 9.56
CA LEU A 304 21.23 16.36 9.57
C LEU A 304 20.91 15.42 10.74
N LEU A 305 21.85 15.23 11.68
CA LEU A 305 21.57 14.59 12.97
C LEU A 305 20.74 15.51 13.86
N ASN A 306 20.19 14.96 14.93
CA ASN A 306 19.41 15.73 15.89
C ASN A 306 20.29 16.83 16.52
N PRO A 307 19.95 18.13 16.38
CA PRO A 307 20.80 19.22 16.88
C PRO A 307 21.01 19.22 18.40
N GLU A 308 20.07 18.65 19.17
CA GLU A 308 20.12 18.61 20.63
C GLU A 308 20.84 17.36 21.15
N THR A 309 20.64 16.22 20.50
CA THR A 309 21.14 14.93 21.00
C THR A 309 22.32 14.36 20.22
N GLY A 310 22.60 14.87 19.02
CA GLY A 310 23.58 14.29 18.09
C GLY A 310 23.19 12.92 17.54
N LEU A 311 21.98 12.42 17.85
CA LEU A 311 21.54 11.08 17.45
C LEU A 311 20.72 11.12 16.15
N MET A 312 20.64 9.98 15.47
CA MET A 312 19.74 9.81 14.32
C MET A 312 18.26 9.89 14.73
N LYS A 313 17.93 9.55 15.99
CA LYS A 313 16.55 9.57 16.50
C LYS A 313 16.02 11.01 16.59
N GLY A 314 14.85 11.22 15.98
CA GLY A 314 14.20 12.54 15.94
C GLY A 314 14.93 13.58 15.09
N SER A 315 15.92 13.15 14.31
CA SER A 315 16.77 14.01 13.49
C SER A 315 16.02 14.63 12.29
N PRO A 316 16.50 15.78 11.76
CA PRO A 316 16.05 16.32 10.47
C PRO A 316 16.14 15.32 9.33
N PHE A 317 17.12 14.39 9.35
CA PHE A 317 17.24 13.35 8.35
C PHE A 317 15.98 12.46 8.28
N LEU A 318 15.55 11.87 9.41
CA LEU A 318 14.37 11.01 9.43
C LEU A 318 13.08 11.78 9.08
N LYS A 319 12.95 13.01 9.58
CA LYS A 319 11.81 13.89 9.25
C LYS A 319 11.79 14.31 7.77
N GLY A 320 12.97 14.39 7.14
CA GLY A 320 13.17 14.83 5.76
C GLY A 320 13.10 13.72 4.71
N ILE A 321 12.73 12.50 5.08
CA ILE A 321 12.86 11.34 4.20
C ILE A 321 12.05 11.45 2.89
N VAL A 322 10.91 12.17 2.93
CA VAL A 322 10.11 12.48 1.73
C VAL A 322 10.91 13.30 0.72
N VAL A 323 11.71 14.26 1.19
CA VAL A 323 12.59 15.07 0.34
C VAL A 323 13.70 14.20 -0.27
N PHE A 324 14.20 13.24 0.50
CA PHE A 324 15.20 12.30 -0.02
C PHE A 324 14.63 11.37 -1.08
N ILE A 325 13.40 10.90 -0.93
CA ILE A 325 12.69 10.18 -2.01
C ILE A 325 12.60 11.07 -3.25
N PHE A 326 12.17 12.33 -3.10
CA PHE A 326 12.07 13.27 -4.21
C PHE A 326 13.39 13.41 -4.99
N ILE A 327 14.50 13.68 -4.32
CA ILE A 327 15.80 13.88 -4.99
C ILE A 327 16.43 12.59 -5.50
N THR A 328 16.28 11.46 -4.79
CA THR A 328 16.89 10.16 -5.16
C THR A 328 16.19 9.49 -6.33
N PHE A 329 14.92 9.80 -6.60
CA PHE A 329 14.27 9.44 -7.86
C PHE A 329 14.45 10.52 -8.93
N GLY A 330 14.28 11.80 -8.56
CA GLY A 330 14.30 12.90 -9.52
C GLY A 330 15.64 13.06 -10.24
N ILE A 331 16.76 13.06 -9.51
CA ILE A 331 18.09 13.31 -10.08
C ILE A 331 18.53 12.15 -10.98
N PRO A 332 18.55 10.88 -10.53
CA PRO A 332 18.89 9.77 -11.42
C PRO A 332 17.91 9.62 -12.59
N GLY A 333 16.62 9.90 -12.36
CA GLY A 333 15.58 9.92 -13.39
C GLY A 333 15.91 10.91 -14.51
N PHE A 334 16.30 12.14 -14.15
CA PHE A 334 16.73 13.16 -15.10
C PHE A 334 18.04 12.78 -15.81
N VAL A 335 19.04 12.30 -15.07
CA VAL A 335 20.33 11.88 -15.65
C VAL A 335 20.13 10.77 -16.68
N TYR A 336 19.31 9.76 -16.35
CA TYR A 336 18.91 8.73 -17.30
C TYR A 336 18.27 9.35 -18.54
N GLY A 337 17.23 10.16 -18.35
CA GLY A 337 16.47 10.76 -19.44
C GLY A 337 17.30 11.65 -20.36
N LYS A 338 18.30 12.34 -19.80
CA LYS A 338 19.25 13.14 -20.57
C LYS A 338 20.18 12.30 -21.43
N VAL A 339 20.64 11.16 -20.92
CA VAL A 339 21.54 10.25 -21.65
C VAL A 339 20.79 9.52 -22.77
N VAL A 340 19.56 9.05 -22.51
CA VAL A 340 18.75 8.35 -23.53
C VAL A 340 17.99 9.29 -24.46
N GLY A 341 17.95 10.58 -24.15
CA GLY A 341 17.32 11.61 -24.98
C GLY A 341 15.81 11.77 -24.77
N THR A 342 15.22 11.15 -23.75
CA THR A 342 13.80 11.31 -23.38
C THR A 342 13.54 12.61 -22.62
N MET A 343 14.56 13.22 -22.01
CA MET A 343 14.49 14.52 -21.35
C MET A 343 15.63 15.43 -21.83
N LYS A 344 15.31 16.52 -22.51
CA LYS A 344 16.29 17.41 -23.14
C LYS A 344 16.46 18.71 -22.38
N ASN A 345 15.39 19.25 -21.82
CA ASN A 345 15.37 20.54 -21.14
C ASN A 345 14.55 20.46 -19.84
N ASP A 346 14.48 21.59 -19.13
CA ASP A 346 13.68 21.81 -17.94
C ASP A 346 12.18 21.61 -18.19
N VAL A 347 11.67 22.02 -19.35
CA VAL A 347 10.26 21.85 -19.74
C VAL A 347 9.85 20.38 -19.76
N ASP A 348 10.70 19.47 -20.25
CA ASP A 348 10.41 18.04 -20.24
C ASP A 348 10.28 17.48 -18.81
N VAL A 349 11.11 17.97 -17.88
CA VAL A 349 11.05 17.58 -16.46
C VAL A 349 9.77 18.11 -15.81
N ILE A 350 9.41 19.37 -16.07
CA ILE A 350 8.17 19.98 -15.56
C ILE A 350 6.93 19.26 -16.12
N ASN A 351 6.95 18.87 -17.39
CA ASN A 351 5.88 18.12 -18.03
C ASN A 351 5.72 16.73 -17.39
N ALA A 352 6.82 16.04 -17.07
CA ALA A 352 6.79 14.77 -16.33
C ALA A 352 6.12 14.94 -14.96
N MET A 353 6.52 15.94 -14.18
CA MET A 353 5.90 16.24 -12.88
C MET A 353 4.42 16.59 -13.01
N SER A 354 4.07 17.46 -13.96
CA SER A 354 2.69 17.93 -14.17
C SER A 354 1.75 16.80 -14.58
N LYS A 355 2.23 15.86 -15.42
CA LYS A 355 1.44 14.71 -15.86
C LYS A 355 1.07 13.80 -14.70
N SER A 356 2.01 13.56 -13.78
CA SER A 356 1.73 12.76 -12.58
C SER A 356 0.81 13.49 -11.60
N MET A 357 0.97 14.81 -11.41
CA MET A 357 0.03 15.59 -10.59
C MET A 357 -1.40 15.57 -11.14
N SER A 358 -1.56 15.58 -12.46
CA SER A 358 -2.87 15.46 -13.12
C SER A 358 -3.55 14.11 -12.83
N SER A 359 -2.80 13.00 -12.84
CA SER A 359 -3.37 11.68 -12.49
C SER A 359 -3.77 11.56 -11.01
N MET A 360 -3.30 12.45 -10.14
CA MET A 360 -3.62 12.46 -8.71
C MET A 360 -4.93 13.17 -8.35
N GLY A 361 -5.71 13.65 -9.33
CA GLY A 361 -6.97 14.36 -9.07
C GLY A 361 -7.93 13.59 -8.15
N MET A 362 -8.13 12.29 -8.39
CA MET A 362 -8.98 11.45 -7.53
C MET A 362 -8.43 11.26 -6.12
N TYR A 363 -7.10 11.13 -5.99
CA TYR A 363 -6.44 11.01 -4.68
C TYR A 363 -6.64 12.29 -3.85
N ILE A 364 -6.45 13.47 -4.46
CA ILE A 364 -6.62 14.76 -3.79
C ILE A 364 -8.06 14.90 -3.25
N VAL A 365 -9.06 14.52 -4.04
CA VAL A 365 -10.47 14.56 -3.59
C VAL A 365 -10.75 13.53 -2.49
N LEU A 366 -10.19 12.32 -2.59
CA LEU A 366 -10.30 11.31 -1.52
C LEU A 366 -9.71 11.84 -0.21
N VAL A 367 -8.49 12.37 -0.27
CA VAL A 367 -7.78 12.94 0.87
C VAL A 367 -8.55 14.11 1.48
N PHE A 368 -9.19 14.94 0.66
CA PHE A 368 -10.05 16.02 1.17
C PHE A 368 -11.14 15.49 2.10
N PHE A 369 -11.93 14.51 1.66
CA PHE A 369 -13.01 13.96 2.50
C PHE A 369 -12.50 13.08 3.65
N ALA A 370 -11.39 12.35 3.45
CA ALA A 370 -10.75 11.60 4.53
C ALA A 370 -10.25 12.53 5.65
N ALA A 371 -9.64 13.66 5.29
CA ALA A 371 -9.21 14.67 6.26
C ALA A 371 -10.38 15.23 7.08
N GLN A 372 -11.52 15.52 6.42
CA GLN A 372 -12.72 15.97 7.14
C GLN A 372 -13.27 14.88 8.05
N PHE A 373 -13.36 13.63 7.57
CA PHE A 373 -13.83 12.49 8.36
C PHE A 373 -13.00 12.32 9.64
N VAL A 374 -11.66 12.26 9.50
CA VAL A 374 -10.76 12.08 10.65
C VAL A 374 -10.87 13.27 11.62
N ALA A 375 -10.94 14.49 11.10
CA ALA A 375 -11.11 15.69 11.92
C ALA A 375 -12.44 15.66 12.68
N PHE A 376 -13.56 15.35 12.02
CA PHE A 376 -14.88 15.30 12.64
C PHE A 376 -14.94 14.17 13.68
N PHE A 377 -14.36 13.02 13.37
CA PHE A 377 -14.31 11.87 14.28
C PHE A 377 -13.49 12.17 15.55
N LYS A 378 -12.40 12.92 15.39
CA LYS A 378 -11.60 13.42 16.52
C LYS A 378 -12.33 14.51 17.31
N TRP A 379 -12.91 15.50 16.65
CA TRP A 379 -13.58 16.63 17.30
C TRP A 379 -14.80 16.24 18.11
N THR A 380 -15.51 15.19 17.67
CA THR A 380 -16.70 14.67 18.32
C THR A 380 -16.39 13.72 19.47
N ASN A 381 -15.11 13.39 19.70
CA ASN A 381 -14.64 12.33 20.61
C ASN A 381 -15.19 10.92 20.33
N LEU A 382 -15.98 10.74 19.27
CA LEU A 382 -16.55 9.44 18.90
C LEU A 382 -15.46 8.40 18.60
N GLY A 383 -14.36 8.81 17.97
CA GLY A 383 -13.23 7.92 17.71
C GLY A 383 -12.57 7.43 19.00
N THR A 384 -12.33 8.35 19.93
CA THR A 384 -11.75 8.02 21.24
C THR A 384 -12.66 7.11 22.05
N ILE A 385 -13.96 7.40 22.11
CA ILE A 385 -14.95 6.57 22.83
C ILE A 385 -15.06 5.17 22.21
N LEU A 386 -15.10 5.08 20.88
CA LEU A 386 -15.12 3.79 20.18
C LEU A 386 -13.84 2.98 20.46
N ALA A 387 -12.69 3.64 20.49
CA ALA A 387 -11.41 3.02 20.80
C ALA A 387 -11.37 2.46 22.23
N ILE A 388 -11.85 3.24 23.21
CA ILE A 388 -11.93 2.82 24.62
C ILE A 388 -12.83 1.60 24.76
N ASN A 389 -14.03 1.64 24.19
CA ASN A 389 -14.98 0.53 24.26
C ASN A 389 -14.46 -0.72 23.54
N GLY A 390 -13.81 -0.55 22.38
CA GLY A 390 -13.20 -1.66 21.65
C GLY A 390 -12.02 -2.28 22.42
N ALA A 391 -11.17 -1.46 23.03
CA ALA A 391 -10.06 -1.93 23.85
C ALA A 391 -10.58 -2.68 25.09
N ALA A 392 -11.62 -2.16 25.75
CA ALA A 392 -12.29 -2.82 26.87
C ALA A 392 -12.89 -4.19 26.46
N MET A 393 -13.47 -4.27 25.26
CA MET A 393 -13.97 -5.54 24.71
C MET A 393 -12.84 -6.55 24.51
N LEU A 394 -11.71 -6.13 23.93
CA LEU A 394 -10.54 -7.00 23.72
C LEU A 394 -9.95 -7.46 25.06
N GLN A 395 -9.86 -6.58 26.05
CA GLN A 395 -9.43 -6.91 27.41
C GLN A 395 -10.38 -7.91 28.08
N ALA A 396 -11.70 -7.71 27.96
CA ALA A 396 -12.69 -8.63 28.52
C ALA A 396 -12.63 -10.03 27.89
N LEU A 397 -12.23 -10.12 26.61
CA LEU A 397 -12.01 -11.38 25.91
C LEU A 397 -10.63 -12.00 26.18
N ASN A 398 -9.77 -11.35 26.98
CA ASN A 398 -8.35 -11.69 27.15
C ASN A 398 -7.57 -11.75 25.83
N LEU A 399 -7.95 -10.93 24.85
CA LEU A 399 -7.29 -10.77 23.55
C LEU A 399 -6.37 -9.54 23.54
N THR A 400 -5.52 -9.44 24.55
CA THR A 400 -4.53 -8.35 24.69
C THR A 400 -3.14 -8.76 24.22
N GLY A 401 -2.93 -10.05 23.94
CA GLY A 401 -1.66 -10.57 23.47
C GLY A 401 -1.52 -10.47 21.94
N PRO A 402 -0.36 -10.93 21.42
CA PRO A 402 -0.04 -10.88 20.00
C PRO A 402 -1.11 -11.50 19.09
N GLU A 403 -1.91 -12.45 19.57
CA GLU A 403 -2.98 -13.13 18.84
C GLU A 403 -4.02 -12.19 18.22
N VAL A 404 -4.20 -10.98 18.77
CA VAL A 404 -5.08 -9.96 18.19
C VAL A 404 -4.70 -9.61 16.75
N PHE A 405 -3.41 -9.71 16.40
CA PHE A 405 -2.93 -9.41 15.06
C PHE A 405 -3.35 -10.44 14.03
N VAL A 406 -3.58 -11.72 14.37
CA VAL A 406 -4.15 -12.68 13.40
C VAL A 406 -5.54 -12.21 12.98
N LEU A 407 -6.39 -11.85 13.95
CA LEU A 407 -7.74 -11.39 13.70
C LEU A 407 -7.74 -10.07 12.93
N PHE A 408 -6.85 -9.14 13.30
CA PHE A 408 -6.71 -7.86 12.62
C PHE A 408 -6.23 -8.01 11.18
N ILE A 409 -5.17 -8.80 10.92
CA ILE A 409 -4.67 -9.05 9.56
C ILE A 409 -5.75 -9.73 8.72
N PHE A 410 -6.45 -10.71 9.28
CA PHE A 410 -7.55 -11.40 8.59
C PHE A 410 -8.73 -10.46 8.27
N MET A 411 -9.10 -9.60 9.21
CA MET A 411 -10.14 -8.59 8.99
C MET A 411 -9.73 -7.59 7.91
N CYS A 412 -8.50 -7.08 7.92
CA CYS A 412 -7.97 -6.23 6.87
C CYS A 412 -7.99 -6.93 5.51
N ALA A 413 -7.60 -8.21 5.46
CA ALA A 413 -7.64 -9.02 4.24
C ALA A 413 -9.08 -9.20 3.71
N LEU A 414 -10.07 -9.36 4.59
CA LEU A 414 -11.48 -9.48 4.23
C LEU A 414 -12.05 -8.17 3.70
N VAL A 415 -11.78 -7.05 4.38
CA VAL A 415 -12.22 -5.71 3.95
C VAL A 415 -11.63 -5.37 2.58
N ASN A 416 -10.37 -5.72 2.35
CA ASN A 416 -9.69 -5.46 1.08
C ASN A 416 -10.35 -6.15 -0.12
N LEU A 417 -11.07 -7.26 0.09
CA LEU A 417 -11.86 -7.88 -0.99
C LEU A 417 -12.95 -6.94 -1.53
N THR A 418 -13.46 -6.06 -0.69
CA THR A 418 -14.53 -5.10 -1.03
C THR A 418 -13.99 -3.70 -1.33
N LEU A 419 -12.93 -3.28 -0.64
CA LEU A 419 -12.27 -1.98 -0.78
C LEU A 419 -10.80 -2.18 -1.19
N GLY A 420 -10.57 -2.52 -2.45
CA GLY A 420 -9.23 -2.84 -3.00
C GLY A 420 -8.28 -1.65 -3.17
N SER A 421 -8.36 -0.64 -2.30
CA SER A 421 -7.50 0.55 -2.31
C SER A 421 -6.86 0.72 -0.93
N SER A 422 -5.53 0.55 -0.89
CA SER A 422 -4.74 0.63 0.34
C SER A 422 -4.93 1.94 1.10
N SER A 423 -5.00 3.07 0.42
CA SER A 423 -5.22 4.36 1.09
C SER A 423 -6.65 4.53 1.57
N ALA A 424 -7.65 4.12 0.77
CA ALA A 424 -9.05 4.26 1.15
C ALA A 424 -9.40 3.36 2.34
N GLN A 425 -8.98 2.08 2.29
CA GLN A 425 -9.21 1.15 3.38
C GLN A 425 -8.51 1.62 4.66
N TRP A 426 -7.26 2.07 4.59
CA TRP A 426 -6.55 2.54 5.78
C TRP A 426 -7.14 3.83 6.34
N ALA A 427 -7.55 4.77 5.49
CA ALA A 427 -8.17 6.01 5.94
C ALA A 427 -9.50 5.79 6.68
N VAL A 428 -10.22 4.69 6.40
CA VAL A 428 -11.43 4.30 7.16
C VAL A 428 -11.07 3.55 8.44
N THR A 429 -10.14 2.59 8.35
CA THR A 429 -9.88 1.64 9.43
C THR A 429 -8.87 2.12 10.46
N ALA A 430 -7.86 2.91 10.08
CA ALA A 430 -6.83 3.40 11.00
C ALA A 430 -7.41 4.23 12.15
N PRO A 431 -8.33 5.20 11.92
CA PRO A 431 -8.93 6.00 13.00
C PRO A 431 -9.72 5.17 14.03
N ILE A 432 -10.08 3.93 13.70
CA ILE A 432 -10.81 3.02 14.58
C ILE A 432 -9.83 2.08 15.29
N PHE A 433 -8.98 1.39 14.53
CA PHE A 433 -8.16 0.30 15.06
C PHE A 433 -6.82 0.76 15.65
N VAL A 434 -6.21 1.83 15.13
CA VAL A 434 -4.92 2.31 15.69
C VAL A 434 -5.11 2.77 17.13
N PRO A 435 -6.06 3.68 17.47
CA PRO A 435 -6.32 4.06 18.86
C PRO A 435 -6.66 2.88 19.76
N MET A 436 -7.51 1.97 19.28
CA MET A 436 -7.96 0.80 20.03
C MET A 436 -6.80 -0.13 20.38
N LEU A 437 -5.93 -0.42 19.41
CA LEU A 437 -4.78 -1.31 19.59
C LEU A 437 -3.64 -0.62 20.39
N MET A 438 -3.53 0.71 20.33
CA MET A 438 -2.66 1.47 21.22
C MET A 438 -3.07 1.33 22.69
N LEU A 439 -4.37 1.40 22.98
CA LEU A 439 -4.89 1.29 24.35
C LEU A 439 -4.66 -0.10 24.98
N ILE A 440 -4.48 -1.15 24.17
CA ILE A 440 -4.05 -2.48 24.67
C ILE A 440 -2.54 -2.69 24.64
N GLY A 441 -1.75 -1.67 24.26
CA GLY A 441 -0.30 -1.63 24.42
C GLY A 441 0.54 -1.81 23.16
N TYR A 442 -0.02 -1.69 21.95
CA TYR A 442 0.75 -1.83 20.70
C TYR A 442 1.07 -0.51 20.02
N ALA A 443 2.30 -0.39 19.51
CA ALA A 443 2.71 0.81 18.79
C ALA A 443 2.04 0.93 17.42
N PRO A 444 1.68 2.16 16.98
CA PRO A 444 1.10 2.42 15.65
C PRO A 444 1.90 1.83 14.49
N GLU A 445 3.23 1.78 14.61
CA GLU A 445 4.13 1.22 13.61
C GLU A 445 3.91 -0.28 13.42
N THR A 446 3.74 -1.03 14.52
CA THR A 446 3.44 -2.46 14.52
C THR A 446 2.05 -2.73 13.93
N ILE A 447 1.08 -1.88 14.29
CA ILE A 447 -0.30 -1.95 13.78
C ILE A 447 -0.33 -1.70 12.26
N GLN A 448 0.40 -0.68 11.79
CA GLN A 448 0.53 -0.39 10.37
C GLN A 448 1.21 -1.54 9.61
N ALA A 449 2.24 -2.18 10.19
CA ALA A 449 2.87 -3.35 9.57
C ALA A 449 1.88 -4.51 9.39
N ALA A 450 1.04 -4.77 10.40
CA ALA A 450 0.00 -5.79 10.30
C ALA A 450 -1.07 -5.44 9.24
N TYR A 451 -1.50 -4.18 9.16
CA TYR A 451 -2.41 -3.71 8.12
C TYR A 451 -1.87 -3.99 6.71
N ARG A 452 -0.60 -3.63 6.48
CA ARG A 452 0.09 -3.80 5.18
C ARG A 452 0.10 -5.24 4.68
N ILE A 453 0.16 -6.21 5.59
CA ILE A 453 0.06 -7.64 5.26
C ILE A 453 -1.36 -7.93 4.73
N GLY A 454 -2.40 -7.57 5.50
CA GLY A 454 -3.79 -7.86 5.14
C GLY A 454 -4.22 -7.21 3.81
N ASP A 455 -3.85 -5.94 3.62
CA ASP A 455 -4.09 -5.18 2.39
C ASP A 455 -3.43 -5.81 1.14
N SER A 456 -2.23 -6.37 1.27
CA SER A 456 -1.51 -6.88 0.10
C SER A 456 -2.03 -8.26 -0.35
N VAL A 457 -2.24 -9.18 0.59
CA VAL A 457 -2.39 -10.61 0.27
C VAL A 457 -3.66 -10.99 -0.48
N THR A 458 -4.74 -10.21 -0.34
CA THR A 458 -6.02 -10.48 -1.02
C THR A 458 -6.26 -9.68 -2.29
N ASN A 459 -5.35 -8.77 -2.66
CA ASN A 459 -5.43 -8.03 -3.93
C ASN A 459 -5.49 -8.97 -5.15
N LEU A 460 -4.86 -10.14 -5.03
CA LEU A 460 -4.80 -11.16 -6.08
C LEU A 460 -6.13 -11.86 -6.38
N ILE A 461 -7.09 -11.79 -5.44
CA ILE A 461 -8.34 -12.54 -5.51
C ILE A 461 -9.58 -11.65 -5.48
N THR A 462 -9.42 -10.33 -5.53
CA THR A 462 -10.53 -9.39 -5.66
C THR A 462 -10.71 -8.90 -7.10
N PRO A 463 -11.91 -9.07 -7.70
CA PRO A 463 -12.22 -8.49 -9.00
C PRO A 463 -12.45 -6.98 -8.93
N MET A 464 -12.55 -6.41 -7.71
CA MET A 464 -12.79 -4.97 -7.48
C MET A 464 -11.52 -4.12 -7.61
N MET A 465 -10.36 -4.76 -7.77
CA MET A 465 -9.10 -4.08 -7.97
C MET A 465 -9.08 -3.34 -9.33
N SER A 466 -8.64 -2.08 -9.32
CA SER A 466 -8.59 -1.20 -10.50
C SER A 466 -7.82 -1.77 -11.71
N TYR A 467 -6.84 -2.64 -11.49
CA TYR A 467 -5.99 -3.21 -12.54
C TYR A 467 -6.43 -4.61 -13.01
N PHE A 468 -7.46 -5.19 -12.39
CA PHE A 468 -7.89 -6.55 -12.70
C PHE A 468 -8.27 -6.70 -14.18
N GLY A 469 -8.98 -5.72 -14.75
CA GLY A 469 -9.37 -5.72 -16.17
C GLY A 469 -8.18 -5.69 -17.13
N LEU A 470 -7.13 -4.92 -16.81
CA LEU A 470 -5.89 -4.90 -17.59
C LEU A 470 -5.21 -6.27 -17.58
N ILE A 471 -5.09 -6.89 -16.41
CA ILE A 471 -4.46 -8.19 -16.25
C ILE A 471 -5.26 -9.27 -16.98
N LEU A 472 -6.58 -9.23 -16.88
CA LEU A 472 -7.48 -10.13 -17.60
C LEU A 472 -7.30 -9.98 -19.12
N ALA A 473 -7.21 -8.75 -19.63
CA ALA A 473 -6.95 -8.49 -21.05
C ALA A 473 -5.62 -9.11 -21.50
N VAL A 474 -4.55 -8.96 -20.71
CA VAL A 474 -3.25 -9.59 -21.00
C VAL A 474 -3.36 -11.12 -20.96
N ALA A 475 -4.08 -11.68 -19.99
CA ALA A 475 -4.27 -13.13 -19.89
C ALA A 475 -5.08 -13.70 -21.07
N THR A 476 -6.08 -12.95 -21.57
CA THR A 476 -6.87 -13.37 -22.74
C THR A 476 -6.04 -13.49 -24.02
N LYS A 477 -4.94 -12.73 -24.14
CA LYS A 477 -3.98 -12.86 -25.25
C LYS A 477 -3.43 -14.29 -25.38
N TYR A 478 -3.15 -14.92 -24.24
CA TYR A 478 -2.58 -16.26 -24.18
C TYR A 478 -3.64 -17.37 -24.05
N LYS A 479 -4.85 -17.04 -23.59
CA LYS A 479 -5.96 -17.97 -23.43
C LYS A 479 -7.32 -17.29 -23.66
N LYS A 480 -7.94 -17.52 -24.82
CA LYS A 480 -9.23 -16.93 -25.24
C LYS A 480 -10.34 -17.04 -24.19
N ASP A 481 -10.46 -18.21 -23.57
CA ASP A 481 -11.53 -18.52 -22.61
C ASP A 481 -11.17 -18.12 -21.17
N MET A 482 -10.19 -17.22 -20.98
CA MET A 482 -9.82 -16.73 -19.66
C MET A 482 -10.92 -15.82 -19.11
N GLY A 483 -11.64 -16.33 -18.10
CA GLY A 483 -12.61 -15.56 -17.33
C GLY A 483 -12.06 -15.11 -15.98
N ILE A 484 -12.80 -14.19 -15.34
CA ILE A 484 -12.51 -13.67 -13.99
C ILE A 484 -12.29 -14.82 -13.00
N GLY A 485 -13.20 -15.80 -12.97
CA GLY A 485 -13.11 -16.92 -12.04
C GLY A 485 -11.88 -17.81 -12.27
N THR A 486 -11.48 -18.02 -13.52
CA THR A 486 -10.28 -18.80 -13.86
C THR A 486 -9.02 -18.07 -13.41
N LEU A 487 -8.95 -16.75 -13.60
CA LEU A 487 -7.84 -15.94 -13.14
C LEU A 487 -7.74 -15.95 -11.60
N VAL A 488 -8.84 -15.69 -10.89
CA VAL A 488 -8.87 -15.74 -9.41
C VAL A 488 -8.51 -17.15 -8.91
N ALA A 489 -9.01 -18.22 -9.54
CA ALA A 489 -8.67 -19.59 -9.14
C ALA A 489 -7.18 -19.93 -9.35
N THR A 490 -6.54 -19.29 -10.32
CA THR A 490 -5.10 -19.40 -10.57
C THR A 490 -4.30 -18.63 -9.51
N MET A 491 -4.83 -17.51 -9.02
CA MET A 491 -4.19 -16.65 -8.04
C MET A 491 -4.42 -17.05 -6.58
N LEU A 492 -5.50 -17.77 -6.29
CA LEU A 492 -5.86 -18.18 -4.93
C LEU A 492 -4.73 -18.89 -4.15
N PRO A 493 -3.93 -19.81 -4.76
CA PRO A 493 -2.79 -20.40 -4.07
C PRO A 493 -1.74 -19.37 -3.62
N TYR A 494 -1.49 -18.31 -4.40
CA TYR A 494 -0.55 -17.25 -4.00
C TYR A 494 -1.09 -16.49 -2.79
N SER A 495 -2.36 -16.08 -2.83
CA SER A 495 -2.99 -15.33 -1.74
C SER A 495 -2.94 -16.10 -0.42
N ILE A 496 -3.27 -17.39 -0.45
CA ILE A 496 -3.23 -18.27 0.74
C ILE A 496 -1.80 -18.40 1.28
N VAL A 497 -0.83 -18.73 0.41
CA VAL A 497 0.56 -18.94 0.83
C VAL A 497 1.20 -17.64 1.33
N PHE A 498 0.90 -16.51 0.69
CA PHE A 498 1.38 -15.19 1.15
C PHE A 498 0.76 -14.82 2.49
N PHE A 499 -0.55 -15.01 2.67
CA PHE A 499 -1.21 -14.75 3.96
C PHE A 499 -0.52 -15.51 5.10
N PHE A 500 -0.41 -16.83 4.99
CA PHE A 500 0.19 -17.63 6.07
C PHE A 500 1.69 -17.37 6.24
N GLY A 501 2.44 -17.26 5.13
CA GLY A 501 3.87 -17.01 5.19
C GLY A 501 4.20 -15.65 5.80
N TRP A 502 3.45 -14.62 5.45
CA TRP A 502 3.70 -13.25 5.91
C TRP A 502 3.23 -13.03 7.34
N VAL A 503 2.09 -13.62 7.74
CA VAL A 503 1.67 -13.69 9.15
C VAL A 503 2.74 -14.42 9.96
N LEU A 504 3.24 -15.57 9.50
CA LEU A 504 4.29 -16.31 10.20
C LEU A 504 5.56 -15.46 10.37
N LEU A 505 6.01 -14.77 9.32
CA LEU A 505 7.14 -13.86 9.39
C LEU A 505 6.89 -12.72 10.38
N PHE A 506 5.70 -12.12 10.39
CA PHE A 506 5.33 -11.07 11.34
C PHE A 506 5.51 -11.54 12.79
N TYR A 507 5.00 -12.73 13.13
CA TYR A 507 5.16 -13.27 14.49
C TYR A 507 6.60 -13.63 14.83
N ILE A 508 7.32 -14.26 13.90
CA ILE A 508 8.73 -14.62 14.11
C ILE A 508 9.58 -13.37 14.32
N TRP A 509 9.37 -12.35 13.49
CA TRP A 509 10.15 -11.12 13.53
C TRP A 509 9.83 -10.28 14.76
N VAL A 510 8.56 -9.94 14.95
CA VAL A 510 8.13 -8.98 15.96
C VAL A 510 8.11 -9.60 17.35
N PHE A 511 7.47 -10.76 17.51
CA PHE A 511 7.20 -11.30 18.85
C PHE A 511 8.20 -12.36 19.31
N ALA A 512 8.67 -13.23 18.41
CA ALA A 512 9.63 -14.26 18.79
C ALA A 512 11.07 -13.73 18.87
N ALA A 513 11.48 -12.92 17.88
CA ALA A 513 12.82 -12.34 17.83
C ALA A 513 12.91 -10.94 18.48
N GLY A 514 11.77 -10.30 18.78
CA GLY A 514 11.74 -8.96 19.37
C GLY A 514 12.32 -7.88 18.45
N LEU A 515 12.33 -8.11 17.13
CA LEU A 515 12.94 -7.21 16.17
C LEU A 515 11.98 -6.06 15.82
N PRO A 516 12.47 -4.82 15.75
CA PRO A 516 11.64 -3.69 15.39
C PRO A 516 11.20 -3.79 13.93
N VAL A 517 10.01 -3.27 13.63
CA VAL A 517 9.46 -3.24 12.26
C VAL A 517 10.17 -2.23 11.36
N GLY A 518 10.86 -1.26 11.94
CA GLY A 518 11.65 -0.25 11.25
C GLY A 518 12.55 0.55 12.20
N PRO A 519 13.31 1.53 11.68
CA PRO A 519 14.12 2.43 12.48
C PRO A 519 13.26 3.14 13.52
N ASN A 520 13.71 3.16 14.78
CA ASN A 520 13.01 3.83 15.89
C ASN A 520 11.51 3.47 16.02
N SER A 521 11.14 2.24 15.66
CA SER A 521 9.75 1.76 15.69
C SER A 521 9.58 0.75 16.83
N PRO A 522 9.16 1.19 18.03
CA PRO A 522 8.93 0.29 19.15
C PRO A 522 7.82 -0.70 18.81
N ILE A 523 7.85 -1.89 19.42
CA ILE A 523 6.79 -2.88 19.23
C ILE A 523 5.55 -2.49 20.04
N TYR A 524 5.80 -2.09 21.28
CA TYR A 524 4.79 -1.77 22.28
C TYR A 524 4.68 -0.27 22.48
N TYR A 525 3.47 0.17 22.80
CA TYR A 525 3.15 1.53 23.23
C TYR A 525 2.89 1.53 24.73
N GLN A 526 3.49 2.50 25.43
CA GLN A 526 3.20 2.78 26.83
C GLN A 526 2.58 4.19 26.90
N PRO A 527 1.31 4.30 27.34
CA PRO A 527 0.59 5.58 27.41
C PRO A 527 1.16 6.56 28.43
#